data_AF-B0W140-F1
#
_entry.id   AF-B0W140-F1
#
_cell.length_a   1.000
_cell.length_b   1.000
_cell.length_c   1.000
_cell.angle_alpha   90.00
_cell.angle_beta   90.00
_cell.angle_gamma   90.00
#
_symmetry.space_group_name_H-M   'P 1'
#
loop_
_entity.id
_entity.type
_entity.pdbx_description
1 polymer ?
#
loop_
_entity_poly.entity_id
_entity_poly.type
_entity_poly.pdbx_seq_one_letter_code
_entity_poly.pdbx_strand_id
1 'polypeptide(L)'
;MSCKLAITSLSASVVIGSVIMHTGRPSMRHYSPNGRSEPPRWASALCALGLFVYQSLDAIDGKQARRTNSSTPLGELFDHGCDSISTVFVALSACISVQLGFYPRWMFFQCFCAMTLFYCAHWQTYVSGTLRFGKIDVTEAQCTIIAIHLISAVFGPGIWMTKVSLSCFRFRHGTGR
;
A
#
# COMPACT_ATOMS: atom_id res chain seq x y z
N MET A 1 18.74 16.65 20.68
CA MET A 1 17.82 17.27 19.70
C MET A 1 18.08 16.83 18.26
N SER A 2 19.34 16.55 17.87
CA SER A 2 19.72 16.30 16.46
C SER A 2 19.27 14.98 15.83
N CYS A 3 19.11 13.89 16.61
CA CYS A 3 18.73 12.58 16.05
C CYS A 3 17.25 12.53 15.64
N LYS A 4 16.39 13.21 16.39
CA LYS A 4 14.95 13.21 16.17
C LYS A 4 14.57 13.99 14.90
N LEU A 5 15.13 15.19 14.74
CA LEU A 5 14.95 16.00 13.53
C LEU A 5 15.45 15.26 12.28
N ALA A 6 16.54 14.51 12.39
CA ALA A 6 17.08 13.72 11.29
C ALA A 6 16.15 12.56 10.87
N ILE A 7 15.47 11.91 11.82
CA ILE A 7 14.61 10.76 11.52
C ILE A 7 13.21 11.21 11.08
N THR A 8 12.58 12.20 11.72
CA THR A 8 11.30 12.75 11.22
C THR A 8 11.48 13.43 9.86
N SER A 9 12.63 14.05 9.62
CA SER A 9 13.04 14.52 8.28
C SER A 9 13.28 13.38 7.30
N LEU A 10 13.69 12.19 7.76
CA LEU A 10 13.85 11.00 6.92
C LEU A 10 12.47 10.43 6.54
N SER A 11 11.56 10.27 7.50
CA SER A 11 10.16 9.85 7.29
C SER A 11 9.47 10.81 6.31
N ALA A 12 9.60 12.13 6.52
CA ALA A 12 9.11 13.14 5.59
C ALA A 12 9.80 13.07 4.21
N SER A 13 11.12 12.82 4.16
CA SER A 13 11.85 12.65 2.89
C SER A 13 11.44 11.39 2.14
N VAL A 14 10.96 10.35 2.84
CA VAL A 14 10.48 9.10 2.25
C VAL A 14 9.01 9.23 1.88
N VAL A 15 8.20 10.03 2.57
CA VAL A 15 6.88 10.48 2.10
C VAL A 15 7.06 11.28 0.81
N ILE A 16 7.96 12.27 0.80
CA ILE A 16 8.31 13.06 -0.39
C ILE A 16 8.84 12.13 -1.49
N GLY A 17 9.73 11.20 -1.17
CA GLY A 17 10.24 10.20 -2.11
C GLY A 17 9.14 9.28 -2.66
N SER A 18 8.27 8.75 -1.81
CA SER A 18 7.15 7.88 -2.20
C SER A 18 6.13 8.63 -3.05
N VAL A 19 5.81 9.87 -2.68
CA VAL A 19 4.95 10.77 -3.46
C VAL A 19 5.60 11.06 -4.81
N ILE A 20 6.89 11.42 -4.87
CA ILE A 20 7.65 11.66 -6.10
C ILE A 20 7.66 10.41 -7.00
N MET A 21 7.81 9.21 -6.43
CA MET A 21 7.77 7.96 -7.19
C MET A 21 6.37 7.65 -7.74
N HIS A 22 5.32 8.14 -7.08
CA HIS A 22 3.93 7.95 -7.49
C HIS A 22 3.35 9.12 -8.34
N THR A 23 3.98 10.30 -8.37
CA THR A 23 3.50 11.49 -9.12
C THR A 23 4.47 12.00 -10.19
N GLY A 24 5.73 11.55 -10.17
CA GLY A 24 6.73 11.95 -11.16
C GLY A 24 6.48 11.38 -12.56
N ARG A 25 7.19 11.92 -13.57
CA ARG A 25 7.19 11.39 -14.96
C ARG A 25 7.46 9.87 -15.07
N PRO A 26 8.30 9.23 -14.24
CA PRO A 26 8.48 7.78 -14.28
C PRO A 26 7.39 6.97 -13.55
N SER A 27 6.31 7.58 -13.05
CA SER A 27 5.33 6.89 -12.20
C SER A 27 4.36 5.98 -12.95
N MET A 28 3.89 4.91 -12.28
CA MET A 28 2.88 3.99 -12.84
C MET A 28 1.59 4.70 -13.25
N ARG A 29 1.18 5.76 -12.55
CA ARG A 29 0.03 6.60 -12.91
C ARG A 29 0.23 7.39 -14.20
N HIS A 30 1.46 7.84 -14.47
CA HIS A 30 1.74 8.55 -15.72
C HIS A 30 1.64 7.60 -16.91
N TYR A 31 2.17 6.37 -16.78
CA TYR A 31 2.08 5.34 -17.81
C TYR A 31 0.68 4.72 -17.95
N SER A 32 -0.10 4.66 -16.86
CA SER A 32 -1.45 4.09 -16.84
C SER A 32 -2.43 4.92 -16.02
N PRO A 33 -2.85 6.10 -16.52
CA PRO A 33 -3.79 6.96 -15.80
C PRO A 33 -5.17 6.31 -15.61
N ASN A 34 -5.54 5.42 -16.53
CA ASN A 34 -6.80 4.69 -16.50
C ASN A 34 -6.68 3.31 -15.82
N GLY A 35 -5.50 2.91 -15.36
CA GLY A 35 -5.25 1.59 -14.76
C GLY A 35 -5.47 0.41 -15.70
N ARG A 36 -5.37 0.64 -17.03
CA ARG A 36 -5.61 -0.35 -18.09
C ARG A 36 -4.36 -0.67 -18.90
N SER A 37 -3.52 0.32 -19.18
CA SER A 37 -2.24 0.07 -19.85
C SER A 37 -1.29 -0.60 -18.88
N GLU A 38 -0.44 -1.48 -19.41
CA GLU A 38 0.57 -2.16 -18.61
C GLU A 38 1.65 -1.15 -18.20
N PRO A 39 1.78 -0.81 -16.89
CA PRO A 39 2.90 -0.01 -16.45
C PRO A 39 4.22 -0.76 -16.71
N PRO A 40 5.32 -0.04 -16.98
CA PRO A 40 6.61 -0.68 -17.14
C PRO A 40 7.03 -1.39 -15.85
N ARG A 41 7.61 -2.57 -16.00
CA ARG A 41 7.91 -3.49 -14.88
C ARG A 41 8.85 -2.90 -13.83
N TRP A 42 9.79 -2.05 -14.25
CA TRP A 42 10.69 -1.35 -13.34
C TRP A 42 9.93 -0.36 -12.44
N ALA A 43 8.81 0.21 -12.89
CA ALA A 43 8.01 1.12 -12.07
C ALA A 43 7.33 0.35 -10.92
N SER A 44 6.84 -0.87 -11.18
CA SER A 44 6.32 -1.75 -10.13
C SER A 44 7.43 -2.18 -9.16
N ALA A 45 8.63 -2.52 -9.65
CA ALA A 45 9.77 -2.86 -8.79
C ALA A 45 10.17 -1.69 -7.88
N LEU A 46 10.20 -0.48 -8.42
CA LEU A 46 10.47 0.73 -7.67
C LEU A 46 9.38 1.06 -6.64
N CYS A 47 8.10 0.80 -6.95
CA CYS A 47 7.00 0.93 -5.99
C CYS A 47 7.13 -0.08 -4.84
N ALA A 48 7.50 -1.34 -5.14
CA ALA A 48 7.75 -2.35 -4.11
C ALA A 48 8.91 -1.94 -3.18
N LEU A 49 10.03 -1.51 -3.76
CA LEU A 49 11.19 -1.05 -3.01
C LEU A 49 10.86 0.18 -2.16
N GLY A 50 10.16 1.16 -2.75
CA GLY A 50 9.75 2.38 -2.06
C GLY A 50 8.86 2.09 -0.86
N LEU A 51 7.87 1.20 -1.02
CA LEU A 51 6.99 0.78 0.08
C LEU A 51 7.74 0.03 1.19
N PHE A 52 8.65 -0.87 0.82
CA PHE A 52 9.46 -1.59 1.80
C PHE A 52 10.36 -0.65 2.60
N VAL A 53 11.01 0.31 1.93
CA VAL A 53 11.84 1.33 2.59
C VAL A 53 10.98 2.21 3.49
N TYR A 54 9.82 2.67 3.01
CA TYR A 54 8.87 3.47 3.77
C TYR A 54 8.49 2.81 5.10
N GLN A 55 7.93 1.61 5.05
CA GLN A 55 7.45 0.93 6.26
C GLN A 55 8.60 0.54 7.22
N SER A 56 9.81 0.34 6.69
CA SER A 56 10.98 0.03 7.51
C SER A 56 11.44 1.26 8.30
N LEU A 57 11.44 2.43 7.65
CA LEU A 57 11.86 3.68 8.25
C LEU A 57 10.83 4.19 9.27
N ASP A 58 9.54 4.08 8.96
CA ASP A 58 8.43 4.36 9.89
C ASP A 58 8.59 3.55 11.20
N ALA A 59 8.78 2.22 11.07
CA ALA A 59 8.99 1.36 12.22
C ALA A 59 10.29 1.68 13.00
N ILE A 60 11.32 2.24 12.35
CA ILE A 60 12.56 2.67 13.00
C ILE A 60 12.34 3.99 13.75
N ASP A 61 11.61 4.95 13.20
CA ASP A 61 11.34 6.26 13.83
C ASP A 61 10.62 6.08 15.16
N GLY A 62 9.51 5.34 15.17
CA GLY A 62 8.77 5.06 16.40
C GLY A 62 9.62 4.33 17.47
N LYS A 63 10.57 3.47 17.07
CA LYS A 63 11.50 2.81 18.02
C LYS A 63 12.54 3.80 18.57
N GLN A 64 13.09 4.66 17.71
CA GLN A 64 14.09 5.65 18.11
C GLN A 64 13.49 6.76 18.98
N ALA A 65 12.27 7.23 18.69
CA ALA A 65 11.56 8.19 19.52
C ALA A 65 11.36 7.68 20.96
N ARG A 66 10.98 6.39 21.12
CA ARG A 66 10.85 5.74 22.43
C ARG A 66 12.19 5.58 23.15
N ARG A 67 13.23 5.12 22.45
CA ARG A 67 14.58 4.96 23.02
C ARG A 67 15.18 6.27 23.53
N THR A 68 14.87 7.37 22.85
CA THR A 68 15.40 8.71 23.18
C THR A 68 14.48 9.52 24.10
N ASN A 69 13.40 8.91 24.64
CA ASN A 69 12.37 9.59 25.45
C ASN A 69 11.86 10.87 24.79
N SER A 70 11.72 10.82 23.47
CA SER A 70 11.33 11.96 22.68
C SER A 70 9.96 11.79 22.04
N SER A 71 9.17 10.76 22.34
CA SER A 71 7.79 10.67 21.84
C SER A 71 6.97 11.92 22.17
N THR A 72 6.29 12.50 21.17
CA THR A 72 5.48 13.73 21.29
C THR A 72 4.17 13.58 20.52
N PRO A 73 3.02 14.02 21.05
CA PRO A 73 1.73 13.90 20.36
C PRO A 73 1.69 14.56 18.98
N LEU A 74 2.39 15.69 18.80
CA LEU A 74 2.46 16.37 17.51
C LEU A 74 3.24 15.57 16.45
N GLY A 75 4.29 14.85 16.89
CA GLY A 75 5.05 13.97 16.00
C GLY A 75 4.21 12.77 15.54
N GLU A 76 3.46 12.17 16.45
CA GLU A 76 2.52 11.07 16.14
C GLU A 76 1.40 11.52 15.19
N LEU A 77 0.86 12.73 15.39
CA LEU A 77 -0.13 13.30 14.47
C LEU A 77 0.42 13.51 13.06
N PHE A 78 1.66 13.99 12.95
CA PHE A 78 2.30 14.23 11.65
C PHE A 78 2.56 12.91 10.91
N ASP A 79 3.05 11.89 11.62
CA ASP A 79 3.32 10.55 11.09
C ASP A 79 2.05 9.91 10.51
N HIS A 80 0.96 9.91 11.29
CA HIS A 80 -0.35 9.42 10.83
C HIS A 80 -0.95 10.26 9.69
N GLY A 81 -0.72 11.57 9.67
CA GLY A 81 -1.12 12.44 8.57
C GLY A 81 -0.41 12.06 7.26
N CYS A 82 0.88 11.77 7.35
CA CYS A 82 1.67 11.28 6.23
C CYS A 82 1.22 9.89 5.75
N ASP A 83 0.93 8.96 6.66
CA ASP A 83 0.37 7.65 6.34
C ASP A 83 -0.97 7.76 5.60
N SER A 84 -1.83 8.70 6.01
CA SER A 84 -3.15 8.93 5.42
C SER A 84 -3.04 9.30 3.94
N ILE A 85 -2.14 10.24 3.61
CA ILE A 85 -1.92 10.69 2.23
C ILE A 85 -1.26 9.59 1.40
N SER A 86 -0.27 8.91 1.97
CA SER A 86 0.45 7.83 1.31
C SER A 86 -0.48 6.67 0.97
N THR A 87 -1.42 6.33 1.85
CA THR A 87 -2.41 5.26 1.66
C THR A 87 -3.24 5.45 0.39
N VAL A 88 -3.66 6.68 0.06
CA VAL A 88 -4.38 6.99 -1.18
C VAL A 88 -3.56 6.61 -2.40
N PHE A 89 -2.27 6.98 -2.41
CA PHE A 89 -1.39 6.71 -3.54
C PHE A 89 -1.03 5.24 -3.67
N VAL A 90 -0.88 4.54 -2.54
CA VAL A 90 -0.63 3.09 -2.48
C VAL A 90 -1.85 2.30 -2.96
N ALA A 91 -3.07 2.69 -2.56
CA ALA A 91 -4.29 2.04 -3.04
C ALA A 91 -4.45 2.17 -4.56
N LEU A 92 -4.20 3.36 -5.11
CA LEU A 92 -4.23 3.60 -6.56
C LEU A 92 -3.12 2.83 -7.30
N SER A 93 -1.90 2.78 -6.75
CA SER A 93 -0.79 2.06 -7.39
C SER A 93 -1.04 0.55 -7.40
N ALA A 94 -1.60 0.00 -6.33
CA ALA A 94 -2.04 -1.39 -6.29
C ALA A 94 -3.07 -1.71 -7.38
N CYS A 95 -4.07 -0.84 -7.57
CA CYS A 95 -5.08 -1.01 -8.63
C CYS A 95 -4.44 -1.02 -10.03
N ILE A 96 -3.45 -0.17 -10.28
CA ILE A 96 -2.74 -0.11 -11.57
C ILE A 96 -1.89 -1.38 -11.79
N SER A 97 -1.17 -1.84 -10.76
CA SER A 97 -0.30 -3.02 -10.84
C SER A 97 -1.05 -4.31 -11.17
N VAL A 98 -2.34 -4.40 -10.81
CA VAL A 98 -3.21 -5.54 -11.13
C VAL A 98 -4.15 -5.27 -12.31
N GLN A 99 -3.99 -4.15 -13.02
CA GLN A 99 -4.85 -3.73 -14.13
C GLN A 99 -6.35 -3.64 -13.77
N LEU A 100 -6.68 -3.21 -12.55
CA LEU A 100 -8.06 -3.13 -12.06
C LEU A 100 -8.90 -2.07 -12.81
N GLY A 101 -8.29 -1.24 -13.68
CA GLY A 101 -8.98 -0.26 -14.53
C GLY A 101 -9.91 -0.87 -15.59
N PHE A 102 -9.78 -2.16 -15.89
CA PHE A 102 -10.79 -2.89 -16.67
C PHE A 102 -12.09 -3.11 -15.90
N TYR A 103 -12.05 -3.00 -14.56
CA TYR A 103 -13.14 -3.28 -13.65
C TYR A 103 -13.39 -2.11 -12.68
N PRO A 104 -13.96 -0.99 -13.15
CA PRO A 104 -14.07 0.24 -12.36
C PRO A 104 -14.87 0.09 -11.05
N ARG A 105 -15.86 -0.81 -11.02
CA ARG A 105 -16.61 -1.13 -9.78
C ARG A 105 -15.70 -1.75 -8.70
N TRP A 106 -14.82 -2.66 -9.10
CA TRP A 106 -13.86 -3.30 -8.20
C TRP A 106 -12.75 -2.34 -7.78
N MET A 107 -12.30 -1.46 -8.68
CA MET A 107 -11.37 -0.37 -8.35
C MET A 107 -11.96 0.60 -7.31
N PHE A 108 -13.20 1.04 -7.49
CA PHE A 108 -13.89 1.87 -6.49
C PHE A 108 -14.00 1.15 -5.15
N PHE A 109 -14.47 -0.10 -5.16
CA PHE A 109 -14.63 -0.90 -3.94
C PHE A 109 -13.31 -1.06 -3.18
N GLN A 110 -12.22 -1.40 -3.87
CA GLN A 110 -10.88 -1.53 -3.28
C GLN A 110 -10.41 -0.22 -2.63
N CYS A 111 -10.49 0.91 -3.36
CA CYS A 111 -10.08 2.21 -2.83
C CYS A 111 -10.95 2.63 -1.63
N PHE A 112 -12.26 2.41 -1.71
CA PHE A 112 -13.18 2.69 -0.62
C PHE A 112 -12.83 1.86 0.62
N CYS A 113 -12.67 0.53 0.47
CA CYS A 113 -12.28 -0.36 1.56
C CYS A 113 -10.94 0.04 2.19
N ALA A 114 -9.93 0.37 1.40
CA ALA A 114 -8.62 0.81 1.91
C ALA A 114 -8.76 2.07 2.79
N MET A 115 -9.51 3.07 2.33
CA MET A 115 -9.72 4.31 3.08
C MET A 115 -10.58 4.09 4.33
N THR A 116 -11.63 3.27 4.24
CA THR A 116 -12.48 2.95 5.38
C THR A 116 -11.72 2.20 6.46
N LEU A 117 -10.92 1.18 6.11
CA LEU A 117 -10.12 0.43 7.08
C LEU A 117 -9.10 1.33 7.78
N PHE A 118 -8.42 2.18 7.02
CA PHE A 118 -7.49 3.17 7.56
C PHE A 118 -8.19 4.13 8.53
N TYR A 119 -9.35 4.67 8.14
CA TYR A 119 -10.17 5.54 9.00
C TYR A 119 -10.63 4.83 10.27
N CYS A 120 -11.12 3.59 10.17
CA CYS A 120 -11.56 2.81 11.33
C CYS A 120 -10.43 2.56 12.32
N ALA A 121 -9.21 2.28 11.86
CA ALA A 121 -8.05 2.10 12.72
C ALA A 121 -7.74 3.39 13.53
N HIS A 122 -7.78 4.55 12.88
CA HIS A 122 -7.56 5.84 13.53
C HIS A 122 -8.70 6.23 14.46
N TRP A 123 -9.94 5.97 14.05
CA TRP A 123 -11.12 6.16 14.89
C TRP A 123 -11.04 5.32 16.17
N GLN A 124 -10.59 4.06 16.06
CA GLN A 124 -10.37 3.21 17.22
C GLN A 124 -9.33 3.80 18.17
N THR A 125 -8.21 4.30 17.65
CA THR A 125 -7.19 4.99 18.47
C THR A 125 -7.75 6.23 19.14
N TYR A 126 -8.54 7.02 18.42
CA TYR A 126 -9.20 8.21 18.96
C TYR A 126 -10.13 7.88 20.14
N VAL A 127 -10.96 6.85 20.02
CA VAL A 127 -11.93 6.47 21.07
C VAL A 127 -11.26 5.76 22.25
N SER A 128 -10.29 4.88 21.99
CA SER A 128 -9.70 4.01 23.03
C SER A 128 -8.40 4.53 23.63
N GLY A 129 -7.83 5.61 23.06
CA GLY A 129 -6.53 6.15 23.45
C GLY A 129 -5.34 5.23 23.17
N THR A 130 -5.56 4.07 22.54
CA THR A 130 -4.52 3.08 22.25
C THR A 130 -4.79 2.39 20.91
N LEU A 131 -3.78 2.30 20.04
CA LEU A 131 -3.85 1.48 18.83
C LEU A 131 -3.68 0.02 19.24
N ARG A 132 -4.72 -0.81 19.09
CA ARG A 132 -4.65 -2.25 19.39
C ARG A 132 -4.32 -3.01 18.12
N PHE A 133 -3.18 -3.71 18.13
CA PHE A 133 -2.77 -4.49 17.00
C PHE A 133 -3.49 -5.85 16.95
N GLY A 134 -4.04 -6.18 15.79
CA GLY A 134 -4.64 -7.48 15.50
C GLY A 134 -3.59 -8.53 15.13
N LYS A 135 -4.04 -9.77 14.84
CA LYS A 135 -3.19 -10.80 14.20
C LYS A 135 -2.92 -10.52 12.72
N ILE A 136 -3.80 -9.75 12.09
CA ILE A 136 -3.66 -9.22 10.74
C ILE A 136 -3.93 -7.73 10.88
N ASP A 137 -2.97 -6.91 10.48
CA ASP A 137 -2.98 -5.47 10.66
C ASP A 137 -2.40 -4.77 9.42
N VAL A 138 -2.13 -3.47 9.54
CA VAL A 138 -1.59 -2.62 8.48
C VAL A 138 -0.29 -3.19 7.90
N THR A 139 0.57 -3.81 8.72
CA THR A 139 1.83 -4.38 8.27
C THR A 139 1.62 -5.56 7.30
N GLU A 140 0.74 -6.51 7.61
CA GLU A 140 0.43 -7.63 6.71
C GLU A 140 -0.20 -7.13 5.41
N ALA A 141 -1.07 -6.11 5.49
CA ALA A 141 -1.65 -5.46 4.32
C ALA A 141 -0.58 -4.80 3.44
N GLN A 142 0.38 -4.07 4.03
CA GLN A 142 1.49 -3.46 3.29
C GLN A 142 2.41 -4.50 2.65
N CYS A 143 2.77 -5.57 3.38
CA CYS A 143 3.53 -6.70 2.83
C CYS A 143 2.81 -7.34 1.64
N THR A 144 1.49 -7.48 1.70
CA THR A 144 0.68 -8.02 0.60
C THR A 144 0.76 -7.11 -0.63
N ILE A 145 0.70 -5.79 -0.45
CA ILE A 145 0.82 -4.82 -1.55
C ILE A 145 2.22 -4.83 -2.16
N ILE A 146 3.27 -4.94 -1.33
CA ILE A 146 4.66 -5.12 -1.79
C ILE A 146 4.77 -6.39 -2.64
N ALA A 147 4.19 -7.51 -2.18
CA ALA A 147 4.18 -8.77 -2.93
C ALA A 147 3.46 -8.63 -4.29
N ILE A 148 2.32 -7.94 -4.34
CA ILE A 148 1.60 -7.66 -5.60
C ILE A 148 2.51 -6.90 -6.57
N HIS A 149 3.18 -5.85 -6.10
CA HIS A 149 4.10 -5.08 -6.94
C HIS A 149 5.31 -5.90 -7.42
N LEU A 150 5.87 -6.77 -6.57
CA LEU A 150 6.96 -7.67 -6.95
C LEU A 150 6.52 -8.70 -7.99
N ILE A 151 5.33 -9.30 -7.83
CA ILE A 151 4.76 -10.22 -8.81
C ILE A 151 4.54 -9.50 -10.15
N SER A 152 3.96 -8.29 -10.14
CA SER A 152 3.80 -7.47 -11.35
C SER A 152 5.14 -7.06 -11.97
N ALA A 153 6.19 -6.89 -11.18
CA ALA A 153 7.54 -6.61 -11.68
C ALA A 153 8.20 -7.84 -12.32
N VAL A 154 8.01 -9.04 -11.77
CA VAL A 154 8.66 -10.30 -12.22
C VAL A 154 7.91 -10.98 -13.35
N PHE A 155 6.58 -10.93 -13.37
CA PHE A 155 5.75 -11.61 -14.37
C PHE A 155 5.08 -10.65 -15.34
N GLY A 156 5.09 -9.36 -15.02
CA GLY A 156 4.32 -8.35 -15.74
C GLY A 156 2.89 -8.23 -15.19
N PRO A 157 2.24 -7.07 -15.34
CA PRO A 157 0.87 -6.84 -14.87
C PRO A 157 -0.18 -7.79 -15.50
N GLY A 158 0.09 -8.34 -16.69
CA GLY A 158 -0.81 -9.27 -17.39
C GLY A 158 -1.06 -10.60 -16.67
N ILE A 159 -0.22 -10.98 -15.70
CA ILE A 159 -0.44 -12.21 -14.90
C ILE A 159 -1.80 -12.18 -14.19
N TRP A 160 -2.21 -11.02 -13.70
CA TRP A 160 -3.48 -10.82 -12.98
C TRP A 160 -4.71 -10.93 -13.89
N MET A 161 -4.53 -10.80 -15.21
CA MET A 161 -5.58 -10.91 -16.21
C MET A 161 -5.69 -12.34 -16.79
N THR A 162 -4.83 -13.25 -16.37
CA THR A 162 -4.80 -14.62 -16.90
C THR A 162 -6.03 -15.38 -16.40
N LYS A 163 -6.89 -15.81 -17.33
CA LYS A 163 -8.01 -16.71 -17.01
C LYS A 163 -7.46 -18.08 -16.64
N VAL A 164 -7.49 -18.41 -15.36
CA VAL A 164 -7.18 -19.78 -14.91
C VAL A 164 -8.29 -20.68 -15.44
N SER A 165 -7.99 -21.50 -16.45
CA SER A 165 -8.94 -22.48 -16.95
C SER A 165 -9.14 -23.55 -15.87
N LEU A 166 -10.22 -23.41 -15.09
CA LEU A 166 -10.68 -24.42 -14.14
C LEU A 166 -11.27 -25.64 -14.87
N SER A 167 -10.52 -26.22 -15.81
CA SER A 167 -10.91 -27.45 -16.53
C SER A 167 -10.96 -28.68 -15.61
N CYS A 168 -10.59 -28.53 -14.32
CA CYS A 168 -10.55 -29.60 -13.31
C CYS A 168 -11.72 -29.55 -12.29
N PHE A 169 -12.80 -28.81 -12.56
CA PHE A 169 -14.06 -28.96 -11.82
C PHE A 169 -15.21 -29.25 -12.78
N ARG A 170 -15.14 -30.39 -13.46
CA ARG A 170 -16.31 -30.97 -14.14
C ARG A 170 -17.25 -31.49 -13.06
N PHE A 171 -18.15 -30.65 -12.57
CA PHE A 171 -19.32 -31.10 -11.79
C PHE A 171 -20.08 -32.09 -12.68
N ARG A 172 -19.89 -33.39 -12.41
CA ARG A 172 -20.69 -34.46 -12.98
C ARG A 172 -22.07 -34.33 -12.35
N HIS A 173 -22.94 -33.54 -12.98
CA HIS A 173 -24.36 -33.55 -12.68
C HIS A 173 -24.84 -34.98 -12.94
N GLY A 174 -25.07 -35.73 -11.86
CA GLY A 174 -25.68 -37.04 -11.92
C GLY A 174 -27.12 -36.86 -12.34
N THR A 175 -27.43 -37.21 -13.59
CA THR A 175 -28.78 -37.57 -14.01
C THR A 175 -29.12 -38.91 -13.35
N GLY A 176 -29.76 -38.85 -12.19
CA GLY A 176 -30.40 -39.99 -11.54
C GLY A 176 -31.89 -39.96 -11.85
N ARG A 177 -32.28 -40.80 -12.82
CA ARG A 177 -33.60 -41.41 -13.10
C ARG A 177 -34.86 -40.60 -12.85
#